data_AF-A0A1F8E9U6-F1
#
_entry.id   AF-A0A1F8E9U6-F1
#
_cell.length_a   1.000
_cell.length_b   1.000
_cell.length_c   1.000
_cell.angle_alpha   90.00
_cell.angle_beta   90.00
_cell.angle_gamma   90.00
#
_symmetry.space_group_name_H-M   'P 1'
#
loop_
_entity.id
_entity.type
_entity.pdbx_description
1 polymer ?
#
loop_
_entity_poly.entity_id
_entity_poly.type
_entity_poly.pdbx_seq_one_letter_code
_entity_poly.pdbx_strand_id
1 'polypeptide(L)'
;MKFENAKFVPEAECGKPVIYLYPEHATEVSVYLEPQGGFSYTEPQYDNGWKVLAQPDGTLTEIQSGKQYPYLFWEGRGGIYEQPKKGFVVAQSNVHTFLLSSLTKLGLNTKEIANFVEFWEPRMQGSPYYFVSFLGTQAMDTLAPMLVVPKPDTIIRILMDFSPLNKPVQVEPVQLHSIPREGFTVIEWGGVIR
;
A
#
# COMPACT_ATOMS: atom_id res chain seq x y z
N MET A 1 -16.18 -37.02 -15.48
CA MET A 1 -15.41 -35.79 -15.24
C MET A 1 -16.18 -34.96 -14.22
N LYS A 2 -15.66 -34.83 -13.00
CA LYS A 2 -16.21 -33.92 -11.98
C LYS A 2 -15.56 -32.56 -12.21
N PHE A 3 -16.35 -31.54 -12.49
CA PHE A 3 -15.89 -30.16 -12.46
C PHE A 3 -15.81 -29.77 -10.99
N GLU A 4 -14.59 -29.64 -10.47
CA GLU A 4 -14.37 -28.98 -9.19
C GLU A 4 -14.62 -27.49 -9.39
N ASN A 5 -15.56 -26.95 -8.62
CA ASN A 5 -15.80 -25.52 -8.53
C ASN A 5 -14.52 -24.85 -7.98
N ALA A 6 -13.65 -24.38 -8.88
CA ALA A 6 -12.66 -23.39 -8.53
C ALA A 6 -13.42 -22.18 -8.00
N LYS A 7 -13.28 -21.90 -6.69
CA LYS A 7 -13.79 -20.68 -6.07
C LYS A 7 -13.14 -19.51 -6.80
N PHE A 8 -13.86 -18.91 -7.73
CA PHE A 8 -13.46 -17.67 -8.39
C PHE A 8 -13.47 -16.59 -7.31
N VAL A 9 -12.28 -16.23 -6.82
CA VAL A 9 -12.12 -15.05 -5.98
C VAL A 9 -12.18 -13.85 -6.92
N PRO A 10 -13.08 -12.88 -6.73
CA PRO A 10 -13.11 -11.68 -7.56
C PRO A 10 -11.72 -11.01 -7.58
N GLU A 11 -11.33 -10.44 -8.73
CA GLU A 11 -10.16 -9.55 -8.80
C GLU A 11 -10.35 -8.46 -7.74
N ALA A 12 -9.42 -8.36 -6.80
CA ALA A 12 -9.46 -7.31 -5.79
C ALA A 12 -8.67 -6.12 -6.31
N GLU A 13 -9.22 -4.91 -6.17
CA GLU A 13 -8.52 -3.71 -6.59
C GLU A 13 -7.49 -3.33 -5.53
N CYS A 14 -6.25 -3.08 -5.96
CA CYS A 14 -5.29 -2.35 -5.14
C CYS A 14 -5.75 -0.89 -5.14
N GLY A 15 -6.55 -0.55 -4.12
CA GLY A 15 -7.04 0.81 -3.91
C GLY A 15 -5.97 1.66 -3.25
N LYS A 16 -5.77 2.86 -3.79
CA LYS A 16 -4.82 3.86 -3.31
C LYS A 16 -3.47 3.34 -2.80
N PRO A 17 -2.65 2.70 -3.63
CA PRO A 17 -1.23 2.74 -3.32
C PRO A 17 -0.68 4.13 -3.63
N VAL A 18 -0.14 4.78 -2.60
CA VAL A 18 0.65 6.01 -2.75
C VAL A 18 2.11 5.69 -2.52
N ILE A 19 3.00 6.31 -3.29
CA ILE A 19 4.44 6.09 -3.25
C ILE A 19 5.12 7.41 -2.87
N TYR A 20 5.80 7.41 -1.72
CA TYR A 20 6.65 8.48 -1.25
C TYR A 20 8.11 8.16 -1.57
N LEU A 21 8.86 9.18 -1.98
CA LEU A 21 10.28 9.09 -2.30
C LEU A 21 11.04 10.04 -1.37
N TYR A 22 11.96 9.50 -0.57
CA TYR A 22 12.75 10.25 0.40
C TYR A 22 14.25 10.08 0.12
N PRO A 23 14.81 10.75 -0.91
CA PRO A 23 16.25 10.74 -1.15
C PRO A 23 16.98 11.61 -0.10
N GLU A 24 18.30 11.42 0.05
CA GLU A 24 19.11 12.21 0.98
C GLU A 24 19.33 13.66 0.51
N HIS A 25 19.28 13.87 -0.81
CA HIS A 25 19.38 15.17 -1.48
C HIS A 25 18.38 15.25 -2.63
N ALA A 26 18.14 16.44 -3.18
CA ALA A 26 17.31 16.63 -4.36
C ALA A 26 17.80 15.70 -5.50
N THR A 27 16.95 14.75 -5.93
CA THR A 27 17.36 13.66 -6.82
C THR A 27 16.32 13.45 -7.91
N GLU A 28 16.75 13.35 -9.16
CA GLU A 28 15.88 12.88 -10.23
C GLU A 28 15.64 11.38 -10.06
N VAL A 29 14.38 10.99 -9.94
CA VAL A 29 13.96 9.61 -9.72
C VAL A 29 13.03 9.19 -10.85
N SER A 30 13.30 8.03 -11.43
CA SER A 30 12.39 7.31 -12.33
C SER A 30 11.75 6.14 -11.58
N VAL A 31 10.43 6.02 -11.65
CA VAL A 31 9.65 4.94 -11.03
C VAL A 31 8.88 4.21 -12.11
N TYR A 32 9.17 2.91 -12.26
CA TYR A 32 8.46 1.99 -13.15
C TYR A 32 7.69 0.99 -12.29
N LEU A 33 6.47 0.66 -12.71
CA LEU A 33 5.51 -0.09 -11.91
C LEU A 33 4.60 -0.85 -12.87
N GLU A 34 4.46 -2.16 -12.65
CA GLU A 34 3.74 -3.04 -13.57
C GLU A 34 2.69 -3.88 -12.81
N PRO A 35 1.56 -3.29 -12.36
CA PRO A 35 0.51 -4.08 -11.71
C PRO A 35 -0.03 -5.15 -12.65
N GLN A 36 -0.16 -6.39 -12.18
CA GLN A 36 -0.56 -7.52 -13.03
C GLN A 36 -1.90 -7.30 -13.76
N GLY A 37 -2.86 -6.65 -13.11
CA GLY A 37 -4.17 -6.30 -13.69
C GLY A 37 -4.22 -4.93 -14.37
N GLY A 38 -3.09 -4.23 -14.48
CA GLY A 38 -2.98 -2.89 -15.04
C GLY A 38 -3.53 -1.78 -14.14
N PHE A 39 -3.36 -0.53 -14.59
CA PHE A 39 -3.84 0.66 -13.91
C PHE A 39 -5.31 0.95 -14.22
N SER A 40 -6.07 1.36 -13.20
CA SER A 40 -7.39 2.00 -13.34
C SER A 40 -7.26 3.53 -13.24
N TYR A 41 -6.32 4.03 -12.44
CA TYR A 41 -6.02 5.46 -12.30
C TYR A 41 -4.55 5.67 -11.94
N THR A 42 -3.99 6.80 -12.36
CA THR A 42 -2.64 7.22 -11.98
C THR A 42 -2.55 8.74 -11.88
N GLU A 43 -1.85 9.24 -10.86
CA GLU A 43 -1.47 10.65 -10.77
C GLU A 43 -0.04 10.80 -10.21
N PRO A 44 0.89 11.45 -10.94
CA PRO A 44 0.76 12.01 -12.30
C PRO A 44 0.36 10.97 -13.36
N GLN A 45 0.06 11.42 -14.58
CA GLN A 45 -0.25 10.47 -15.67
C GLN A 45 0.90 9.46 -15.83
N TYR A 46 0.55 8.18 -15.85
CA TYR A 46 1.52 7.10 -16.03
C TYR A 46 1.64 6.76 -17.51
N ASP A 47 2.72 7.23 -18.13
CA ASP A 47 3.04 6.86 -19.51
C ASP A 47 3.89 5.58 -19.52
N ASN A 48 5.21 5.73 -19.48
CA ASN A 48 6.17 4.62 -19.42
C ASN A 48 7.04 4.72 -18.16
N GLY A 49 6.41 5.06 -17.03
CA GLY A 49 7.05 5.37 -15.76
C GLY A 49 7.00 6.86 -15.42
N TRP A 50 7.00 7.14 -14.12
CA TRP A 50 7.05 8.51 -13.61
C TRP A 50 8.50 9.00 -13.56
N LYS A 51 8.71 10.26 -13.92
CA LYS A 51 9.99 10.96 -13.79
C LYS A 51 9.79 12.23 -12.98
N VAL A 52 10.40 12.28 -11.80
CA VAL A 52 10.22 13.37 -10.84
C VAL A 52 11.56 13.83 -10.29
N LEU A 53 11.66 15.11 -9.95
CA LEU A 53 12.65 15.59 -9.00
C LEU A 53 12.07 15.40 -7.60
N ALA A 54 12.63 14.45 -6.84
CA ALA A 54 12.23 14.16 -5.47
C ALA A 54 13.10 14.94 -4.48
N GLN A 55 12.46 15.56 -3.49
CA GLN A 55 13.10 16.28 -2.40
C GLN A 55 13.17 15.42 -1.13
N PRO A 56 14.14 15.66 -0.22
CA PRO A 56 14.26 14.90 1.03
C PRO A 56 13.02 14.98 1.94
N ASP A 57 12.17 16.00 1.80
CA ASP A 57 10.91 16.15 2.53
C ASP A 57 9.74 15.35 1.92
N GLY A 58 9.98 14.65 0.81
CA GLY A 58 9.01 13.87 0.04
C GLY A 58 8.23 14.67 -1.00
N THR A 59 8.51 15.96 -1.18
CA THR A 59 7.90 16.76 -2.26
C THR A 59 8.44 16.31 -3.60
N LEU A 60 7.53 16.07 -4.56
CA LEU A 60 7.88 15.62 -5.91
C LEU A 60 7.54 16.73 -6.91
N THR A 61 8.43 17.02 -7.83
CA THR A 61 8.13 17.85 -9.01
C THR A 61 8.18 16.98 -10.26
N GLU A 62 7.07 16.84 -10.96
CA GLU A 62 7.05 16.11 -12.23
C GLU A 62 7.87 16.86 -13.28
N ILE A 63 8.83 16.17 -13.91
CA ILE A 63 9.83 16.82 -14.76
C ILE A 63 9.21 17.43 -16.02
N GLN A 64 8.14 16.85 -16.56
CA GLN A 64 7.54 17.32 -17.80
C GLN A 64 6.68 18.57 -17.61
N SER A 65 5.75 18.56 -16.64
CA SER A 65 4.85 19.69 -16.40
C SER A 65 5.37 20.71 -15.40
N GLY A 66 6.34 20.34 -14.56
CA GLY A 66 6.77 21.15 -13.40
C GLY A 66 5.74 21.18 -12.26
N LYS A 67 4.64 20.43 -12.35
CA LYS A 67 3.63 20.35 -11.30
C LYS A 67 4.17 19.59 -10.09
N GLN A 68 3.81 20.07 -8.90
CA GLN A 68 4.21 19.45 -7.65
C GLN A 68 3.17 18.45 -7.15
N TYR A 69 3.65 17.37 -6.56
CA TYR A 69 2.85 16.29 -6.01
C TYR A 69 3.42 15.87 -4.63
N PRO A 70 2.55 15.54 -3.67
CA PRO A 70 2.99 15.08 -2.35
C PRO A 70 3.45 13.61 -2.33
N TYR A 71 3.11 12.85 -3.37
CA TYR A 71 3.41 11.43 -3.60
C TYR A 71 3.02 11.08 -5.05
N LEU A 72 3.49 9.93 -5.56
CA LEU A 72 2.92 9.29 -6.74
C LEU A 72 1.72 8.46 -6.30
N PHE A 73 0.68 8.39 -7.11
CA PHE A 73 -0.56 7.69 -6.77
C PHE A 73 -0.99 6.81 -7.93
N TRP A 74 -1.42 5.60 -7.61
CA TRP A 74 -2.09 4.74 -8.55
C TRP A 74 -3.25 4.00 -7.92
N GLU A 75 -4.15 3.53 -8.77
CA GLU A 75 -5.14 2.50 -8.51
C GLU A 75 -5.04 1.48 -9.65
N GLY A 76 -5.29 0.22 -9.35
CA GLY A 76 -5.20 -0.81 -10.36
C GLY A 76 -5.73 -2.13 -9.87
N ARG A 77 -6.07 -3.00 -10.82
CA ARG A 77 -6.51 -4.34 -10.48
C ARG A 77 -5.32 -5.13 -9.96
N GLY A 78 -5.40 -5.50 -8.68
CA GLY A 78 -4.47 -6.45 -8.11
C GLY A 78 -4.62 -7.77 -8.86
N GLY A 79 -3.49 -8.42 -9.16
CA GLY A 79 -3.52 -9.79 -9.64
C GLY A 79 -4.22 -10.72 -8.63
N ILE A 80 -4.43 -11.97 -9.02
CA ILE A 80 -4.95 -12.99 -8.10
C ILE A 80 -3.91 -13.23 -7.01
N TYR A 81 -4.28 -12.98 -5.76
CA TYR A 81 -3.44 -13.28 -4.59
C TYR A 81 -4.18 -14.13 -3.56
N GLU A 82 -3.43 -14.87 -2.76
CA GLU A 82 -4.01 -15.61 -1.64
C GLU A 82 -4.36 -14.66 -0.51
N GLN A 83 -5.65 -14.59 -0.17
CA GLN A 83 -6.11 -13.79 0.96
C GLN A 83 -5.44 -14.24 2.27
N PRO A 84 -4.94 -13.32 3.10
CA PRO A 84 -4.32 -13.66 4.37
C PRO A 84 -5.25 -14.43 5.28
N LYS A 85 -4.77 -15.54 5.85
CA LYS A 85 -5.48 -16.32 6.89
C LYS A 85 -5.09 -15.92 8.31
N LYS A 86 -3.95 -15.24 8.45
CA LYS A 86 -3.43 -14.70 9.72
C LYS A 86 -3.60 -13.19 9.72
N GLY A 87 -3.86 -12.62 10.90
CA GLY A 87 -4.16 -11.21 11.02
C GLY A 87 -4.74 -10.87 12.38
N PHE A 88 -5.56 -9.84 12.41
CA PHE A 88 -6.15 -9.30 13.63
C PHE A 88 -7.66 -9.22 13.47
N VAL A 89 -8.38 -9.40 14.57
CA VAL A 89 -9.80 -9.07 14.65
C VAL A 89 -9.94 -7.82 15.49
N VAL A 90 -10.47 -6.77 14.88
CA VAL A 90 -10.50 -5.42 15.44
C VAL A 90 -11.95 -4.99 15.56
N ALA A 91 -12.38 -4.62 16.77
CA ALA A 91 -13.68 -3.99 16.96
C ALA A 91 -13.69 -2.62 16.27
N GLN A 92 -14.83 -2.24 15.69
CA GLN A 92 -14.97 -0.97 14.96
C GLN A 92 -14.54 0.25 15.79
N SER A 93 -14.87 0.28 17.08
CA SER A 93 -14.43 1.33 18.02
C SER A 93 -12.91 1.44 18.20
N ASN A 94 -12.17 0.39 17.87
CA ASN A 94 -10.72 0.30 18.07
C ASN A 94 -9.93 0.45 16.77
N VAL A 95 -10.59 0.63 15.62
CA VAL A 95 -9.94 0.72 14.31
C VAL A 95 -8.89 1.82 14.29
N HIS A 96 -9.21 3.02 14.78
CA HIS A 96 -8.28 4.14 14.81
C HIS A 96 -6.97 3.79 15.53
N THR A 97 -7.06 3.40 16.80
CA THR A 97 -5.90 3.03 17.63
C THR A 97 -5.15 1.82 17.06
N PHE A 98 -5.86 0.87 16.49
CA PHE A 98 -5.26 -0.28 15.82
C PHE A 98 -4.41 0.14 14.61
N LEU A 99 -4.94 1.00 13.73
CA LEU A 99 -4.22 1.48 12.56
C LEU A 99 -2.97 2.27 12.97
N LEU A 100 -3.10 3.23 13.90
CA LEU A 100 -1.96 3.99 14.42
C LEU A 100 -0.85 3.06 14.93
N SER A 101 -1.19 2.13 15.83
CA SER A 101 -0.21 1.23 16.44
C SER A 101 0.41 0.24 15.45
N SER A 102 -0.35 -0.27 14.48
CA SER A 102 0.12 -1.24 13.50
C SER A 102 1.04 -0.60 12.47
N LEU A 103 0.67 0.58 11.95
CA LEU A 103 1.45 1.28 10.95
C LEU A 103 2.76 1.83 11.53
N THR A 104 2.76 2.28 12.80
CA THR A 104 4.01 2.61 13.51
C THR A 104 4.93 1.38 13.63
N LYS A 105 4.39 0.20 13.97
CA LYS A 105 5.18 -1.05 14.02
C LYS A 105 5.70 -1.49 12.66
N LEU A 106 5.00 -1.15 11.58
CA LEU A 106 5.45 -1.37 10.20
C LEU A 106 6.44 -0.31 9.71
N GLY A 107 6.75 0.69 10.54
CA GLY A 107 7.78 1.68 10.27
C GLY A 107 7.30 2.91 9.51
N LEU A 108 5.99 3.18 9.44
CA LEU A 108 5.46 4.43 8.86
C LEU A 108 5.67 5.63 9.79
N ASN A 109 5.91 6.80 9.20
CA ASN A 109 6.04 8.05 9.92
C ASN A 109 4.68 8.72 10.14
N THR A 110 4.64 9.80 10.93
CA THR A 110 3.40 10.50 11.29
C THR A 110 2.60 10.99 10.08
N LYS A 111 3.27 11.51 9.03
CA LYS A 111 2.60 12.04 7.82
C LYS A 111 1.93 10.91 7.04
N GLU A 112 2.65 9.82 6.81
CA GLU A 112 2.15 8.65 6.09
C GLU A 112 1.01 7.98 6.84
N ILE A 113 1.14 7.82 8.17
CA ILE A 113 0.07 7.28 9.02
C ILE A 113 -1.18 8.15 8.94
N ALA A 114 -1.04 9.48 9.05
CA ALA A 114 -2.18 10.39 8.95
C ALA A 114 -2.89 10.24 7.59
N ASN A 115 -2.15 10.22 6.49
CA ASN A 115 -2.72 10.04 5.15
C ASN A 115 -3.35 8.64 4.95
N PHE A 116 -2.76 7.60 5.51
CA PHE A 116 -3.31 6.24 5.49
C PHE A 116 -4.65 6.19 6.22
N VAL A 117 -4.67 6.69 7.47
CA VAL A 117 -5.85 6.68 8.35
C VAL A 117 -6.97 7.52 7.74
N GLU A 118 -6.66 8.73 7.26
CA GLU A 118 -7.63 9.63 6.61
C GLU A 118 -8.40 8.93 5.47
N PHE A 119 -7.71 8.08 4.70
CA PHE A 119 -8.35 7.37 3.59
C PHE A 119 -9.04 6.07 4.02
N TRP A 120 -8.39 5.25 4.84
CA TRP A 120 -8.87 3.89 5.11
C TRP A 120 -9.82 3.78 6.29
N GLU A 121 -9.65 4.58 7.34
CA GLU A 121 -10.50 4.50 8.53
C GLU A 121 -11.99 4.72 8.21
N PRO A 122 -12.41 5.69 7.38
CA PRO A 122 -13.82 5.87 7.03
C PRO A 122 -14.45 4.65 6.35
N ARG A 123 -13.65 3.83 5.66
CA ARG A 123 -14.09 2.59 4.97
C ARG A 123 -14.26 1.42 5.93
N MET A 124 -13.83 1.57 7.18
CA MET A 124 -13.91 0.57 8.23
C MET A 124 -14.94 0.94 9.30
N GLN A 125 -16.06 1.57 8.92
CA GLN A 125 -17.13 1.99 9.83
C GLN A 125 -18.47 1.24 9.66
N GLY A 126 -18.63 0.43 8.61
CA GLY A 126 -19.89 -0.25 8.27
C GLY A 126 -20.19 -1.58 8.98
N SER A 127 -19.31 -2.09 9.83
CA SER A 127 -19.39 -3.42 10.45
C SER A 127 -18.87 -3.38 11.89
N PRO A 128 -19.40 -4.18 12.84
CA PRO A 128 -18.98 -4.14 14.25
C PRO A 128 -17.55 -4.63 14.48
N TYR A 129 -17.04 -5.51 13.60
CA TYR A 129 -15.66 -6.01 13.63
C TYR A 129 -15.08 -6.03 12.22
N TYR A 130 -13.75 -6.09 12.14
CA TYR A 130 -12.99 -6.30 10.93
C TYR A 130 -11.92 -7.36 11.16
N PHE A 131 -11.76 -8.27 10.20
CA PHE A 131 -10.50 -8.98 10.01
C PHE A 131 -9.55 -8.04 9.27
N VAL A 132 -8.31 -7.90 9.74
CA VAL A 132 -7.30 -7.05 9.12
C VAL A 132 -5.97 -7.78 9.06
N SER A 133 -5.30 -7.72 7.93
CA SER A 133 -3.94 -8.21 7.73
C SER A 133 -3.15 -7.26 6.82
N PHE A 134 -1.85 -7.48 6.71
CA PHE A 134 -0.96 -6.64 5.90
C PHE A 134 -0.07 -7.53 5.03
N LEU A 135 -0.06 -7.24 3.74
CA LEU A 135 0.87 -7.80 2.78
C LEU A 135 2.08 -6.88 2.70
N GLY A 136 3.28 -7.46 2.79
CA GLY A 136 4.54 -6.72 2.74
C GLY A 136 5.17 -6.66 1.34
N THR A 137 6.39 -6.13 1.27
CA THR A 137 7.17 -5.94 0.04
C THR A 137 7.20 -7.17 -0.86
N GLN A 138 7.46 -8.37 -0.34
CA GLN A 138 7.54 -9.59 -1.17
C GLN A 138 6.22 -9.91 -1.92
N ALA A 139 5.07 -9.71 -1.26
CA ALA A 139 3.78 -9.91 -1.90
C ALA A 139 3.51 -8.83 -2.95
N MET A 140 3.85 -7.58 -2.62
CA MET A 140 3.71 -6.45 -3.54
C MET A 140 4.63 -6.55 -4.75
N ASP A 141 5.82 -7.10 -4.62
CA ASP A 141 6.74 -7.33 -5.76
C ASP A 141 6.20 -8.39 -6.73
N THR A 142 5.32 -9.27 -6.26
CA THR A 142 4.60 -10.20 -7.12
C THR A 142 3.41 -9.52 -7.79
N LEU A 143 2.63 -8.74 -7.03
CA LEU A 143 1.37 -8.15 -7.49
C LEU A 143 1.56 -6.93 -8.41
N ALA A 144 2.55 -6.11 -8.10
CA ALA A 144 2.92 -4.91 -8.83
C ALA A 144 4.43 -4.70 -8.72
N PRO A 145 5.26 -5.43 -9.49
CA PRO A 145 6.69 -5.20 -9.57
C PRO A 145 7.01 -3.71 -9.73
N MET A 146 7.95 -3.21 -8.92
CA MET A 146 8.38 -1.82 -8.93
C MET A 146 9.89 -1.74 -9.13
N LEU A 147 10.32 -0.90 -10.07
CA LEU A 147 11.71 -0.54 -10.27
C LEU A 147 11.87 0.96 -10.04
N VAL A 148 12.83 1.33 -9.20
CA VAL A 148 13.16 2.73 -8.91
C VAL A 148 14.62 3.00 -9.28
N VAL A 149 14.86 4.11 -9.98
CA VAL A 149 16.19 4.54 -10.43
C VAL A 149 16.42 6.00 -10.01
N PRO A 150 17.48 6.35 -9.27
CA PRO A 150 18.50 5.44 -8.73
C PRO A 150 17.93 4.42 -7.75
N LYS A 151 18.66 3.32 -7.53
CA LYS A 151 18.20 2.24 -6.65
C LYS A 151 18.07 2.78 -5.21
N PRO A 152 16.91 2.63 -4.55
CA PRO A 152 16.76 2.97 -3.14
C PRO A 152 17.53 2.00 -2.25
N ASP A 153 17.99 2.50 -1.10
CA ASP A 153 18.61 1.71 -0.04
C ASP A 153 17.55 0.93 0.74
N THR A 154 16.39 1.56 0.98
CA THR A 154 15.24 0.95 1.68
C THR A 154 13.96 1.06 0.85
N ILE A 155 13.23 -0.05 0.71
CA ILE A 155 11.87 -0.08 0.13
C ILE A 155 10.92 -0.76 1.13
N ILE A 156 9.89 -0.03 1.56
CA ILE A 156 8.83 -0.54 2.44
C ILE A 156 7.51 -0.45 1.69
N ARG A 157 6.87 -1.60 1.42
CA ARG A 157 5.56 -1.65 0.76
C ARG A 157 4.55 -2.35 1.66
N ILE A 158 3.40 -1.72 1.87
CA ILE A 158 2.34 -2.21 2.76
C ILE A 158 1.00 -2.17 2.03
N LEU A 159 0.38 -3.32 1.81
CA LEU A 159 -0.99 -3.40 1.33
C LEU A 159 -1.88 -3.97 2.44
N MET A 160 -2.77 -3.15 2.96
CA MET A 160 -3.74 -3.59 3.97
C MET A 160 -4.86 -4.40 3.30
N ASP A 161 -5.10 -5.59 3.83
CA ASP A 161 -6.26 -6.39 3.48
C ASP A 161 -7.22 -6.42 4.66
N PHE A 162 -8.45 -5.96 4.47
CA PHE A 162 -9.47 -5.98 5.51
C PHE A 162 -10.81 -6.51 5.01
N SER A 163 -11.57 -7.14 5.90
CA SER A 163 -12.89 -7.68 5.62
C SER A 163 -13.83 -7.47 6.80
N PRO A 164 -15.10 -7.07 6.57
CA PRO A 164 -16.07 -6.89 7.63
C PRO A 164 -16.45 -8.22 8.30
N LEU A 165 -16.72 -8.17 9.59
CA LEU A 165 -17.15 -9.29 10.42
C LEU A 165 -18.32 -8.88 11.32
N ASN A 166 -19.39 -9.68 11.33
CA ASN A 166 -20.54 -9.45 12.21
C ASN A 166 -20.26 -9.77 13.69
N LYS A 167 -19.24 -10.59 13.96
CA LYS A 167 -18.84 -11.03 15.31
C LYS A 167 -17.33 -11.31 15.32
N PRO A 168 -16.65 -11.26 16.48
CA PRO A 168 -15.24 -11.58 16.52
C PRO A 168 -15.02 -13.06 16.23
N VAL A 169 -13.89 -13.37 15.59
CA VAL A 169 -13.47 -14.74 15.28
C VAL A 169 -12.05 -14.96 15.79
N GLN A 170 -11.71 -16.21 16.08
CA GLN A 170 -10.35 -16.55 16.48
C GLN A 170 -9.46 -16.62 15.24
N VAL A 171 -8.34 -15.90 15.25
CA VAL A 171 -7.35 -15.90 14.19
C VAL A 171 -5.96 -15.99 14.78
N GLU A 172 -5.04 -16.59 14.03
CA GLU A 172 -3.62 -16.53 14.39
C GLU A 172 -3.08 -15.12 14.07
N PRO A 173 -2.42 -14.44 15.03
CA PRO A 173 -1.87 -13.12 14.79
C PRO A 173 -0.68 -13.16 13.82
N VAL A 174 -0.56 -12.13 12.98
CA VAL A 174 0.66 -11.89 12.20
C VAL A 174 1.63 -11.03 13.03
N GLN A 175 2.92 -11.32 12.95
CA GLN A 175 3.94 -10.45 13.53
C GLN A 175 4.22 -9.28 12.59
N LEU A 176 4.18 -8.07 13.15
CA LEU A 176 4.52 -6.85 12.42
C LEU A 176 5.97 -6.50 12.72
N HIS A 177 6.77 -6.32 11.67
CA HIS A 177 8.16 -5.94 11.76
C HIS A 177 8.41 -4.67 10.96
N SER A 178 9.18 -3.75 11.52
CA SER A 178 9.68 -2.57 10.81
C SER A 178 11.02 -2.89 10.15
N ILE A 179 11.26 -2.27 9.00
CA ILE A 179 12.59 -2.18 8.39
C ILE A 179 13.16 -0.79 8.70
N PRO A 180 14.42 -0.65 9.12
CA PRO A 180 15.07 0.65 9.27
C PRO A 180 15.05 1.46 7.96
N ARG A 181 14.79 2.77 8.07
CA ARG A 181 14.88 3.70 6.95
C ARG A 181 16.31 4.21 6.86
N GLU A 182 17.07 3.68 5.92
CA GLU A 182 18.46 4.04 5.68
C GLU A 182 18.57 4.61 4.26
N GLY A 183 19.40 5.64 4.08
CA GLY A 183 19.65 6.26 2.77
C GLY A 183 18.39 6.69 2.03
N PHE A 184 18.40 6.53 0.70
CA PHE A 184 17.24 6.77 -0.13
C PHE A 184 16.14 5.75 0.18
N THR A 185 15.05 6.22 0.79
CA THR A 185 13.92 5.38 1.20
C THR A 185 12.71 5.60 0.30
N VAL A 186 12.09 4.49 -0.14
CA VAL A 186 10.78 4.48 -0.82
C VAL A 186 9.75 3.82 0.08
N ILE A 187 8.62 4.51 0.29
CA ILE A 187 7.47 4.00 1.04
C ILE A 187 6.29 3.88 0.09
N GLU A 188 5.72 2.70 -0.04
CA GLU A 188 4.42 2.49 -0.66
C GLU A 188 3.43 1.96 0.37
N TRP A 189 2.25 2.57 0.45
CA TRP A 189 1.15 1.95 1.18
C TRP A 189 -0.15 2.06 0.42
N GLY A 190 -1.02 1.08 0.58
CA GLY A 190 -2.37 1.05 0.04
C GLY A 190 -3.24 0.01 0.76
N GLY A 191 -4.33 -0.39 0.12
CA GLY A 191 -5.20 -1.42 0.66
C GLY A 191 -6.09 -2.04 -0.40
N VAL A 192 -6.76 -3.12 -0.01
CA VAL A 192 -7.62 -3.89 -0.91
C VAL A 192 -9.04 -3.34 -0.85
N ILE A 193 -9.60 -2.99 -2.01
CA ILE A 193 -11.02 -2.66 -2.17
C ILE A 193 -11.73 -3.89 -2.76
N ARG A 194 -12.90 -4.22 -2.20
CA ARG A 194 -13.75 -5.34 -2.59
C ARG A 194 -15.19 -4.90 -2.81
#